data_AF-A0A166I647-F1
#
_entry.id   AF-A0A166I647-F1
#
_cell.length_a   1.000
_cell.length_b   1.000
_cell.length_c   1.000
_cell.angle_alpha   90.00
_cell.angle_beta   90.00
_cell.angle_gamma   90.00
#
_symmetry.space_group_name_H-M   'P 1'
#
loop_
_entity.id
_entity.type
_entity.pdbx_description
1 polymer ?
#
loop_
_entity_poly.entity_id
_entity_poly.type
_entity_poly.pdbx_seq_one_letter_code
_entity_poly.pdbx_strand_id
1 'polypeptide(L)'
;MGTRGYKAWRHKGKYIVRFNRYDSYPSHLGLALLRLVPRRKDEFERWLVVQRSILDEELGNLKDVVKNDGDEAFLSDKMPTNDLMIEWTYCIDLDRLVFHVDGMPLFDLQNLPTESEFMKFISFDFYGHRAFDYDTPEENRYKWKALPPPIDESALAAYNGCPHRDVPQPIHEILGVSETLGEREQIRVQLLQVLVGNVLRGWAMGCMMTELETLSVAEHISKEIRTLAQDIVYFATGPMFAPKETHRYDEVFDHSYTFFNGVHRYWDNLLVCVTLHLDDERNRKAAISKLVAAAVQRSQRTDRKPEGSAYGIAVSMFHIVIVKIDNKTGSFQYTDALQFFPSRYATSPCTPGITALARLGDVCVPDDDVVNIACSLYSPIVEELLDYIPEPLPETHKIHRIPLEIWIEIALHLPPTDLGHLAVSAPTPQAVLASRQVLRFPHLGDIRLDKALPSVKFRRRTSNRTQPYESLHCASFVVDSPEGEIMKVGPVQGAAAKKSADSRVGLAELDVLTHSRAPKKKPYSRRAYPYGVVAGSTVGAYMERLRQDDARGEDEESD
;
A
#
# COMPACT_ATOMS: atom_id res chain seq x y z
N MET A 1 -6.62 -34.59 20.17
CA MET A 1 -7.20 -33.59 19.26
C MET A 1 -6.16 -33.34 18.18
N GLY A 2 -6.43 -33.76 16.94
CA GLY A 2 -5.48 -33.58 15.83
C GLY A 2 -5.71 -32.24 15.12
N THR A 3 -4.70 -31.77 14.39
CA THR A 3 -4.83 -30.61 13.49
C THR A 3 -5.40 -31.03 12.14
N ARG A 4 -6.27 -30.20 11.58
CA ARG A 4 -6.85 -30.35 10.26
C ARG A 4 -6.07 -29.51 9.27
N GLY A 5 -6.18 -29.88 8.00
CA GLY A 5 -5.47 -29.14 6.97
C GLY A 5 -5.87 -29.54 5.57
N TYR A 6 -5.36 -28.79 4.60
CA TYR A 6 -5.47 -29.13 3.19
C TYR A 6 -4.11 -29.55 2.62
N LYS A 7 -4.13 -30.58 1.79
CA LYS A 7 -3.06 -30.87 0.82
C LYS A 7 -3.61 -30.57 -0.57
N ALA A 8 -2.88 -29.78 -1.35
CA ALA A 8 -3.30 -29.38 -2.68
C ALA A 8 -2.20 -29.59 -3.71
N TRP A 9 -2.65 -29.77 -4.95
CA TRP A 9 -1.78 -29.80 -6.12
C TRP A 9 -2.28 -28.76 -7.10
N ARG A 10 -1.37 -27.94 -7.64
CA ARG A 10 -1.70 -26.98 -8.69
C ARG A 10 -1.17 -27.45 -10.03
N HIS A 11 -2.05 -27.50 -11.01
CA HIS A 11 -1.73 -27.88 -12.39
C HIS A 11 -2.70 -27.23 -13.36
N LYS A 12 -2.20 -26.65 -14.45
CA LYS A 12 -3.00 -25.93 -15.47
C LYS A 12 -3.89 -24.84 -14.86
N GLY A 13 -3.37 -24.14 -13.84
CA GLY A 13 -4.06 -23.05 -13.16
C GLY A 13 -5.19 -23.47 -12.22
N LYS A 14 -5.44 -24.78 -12.03
CA LYS A 14 -6.46 -25.30 -11.12
C LYS A 14 -5.81 -25.94 -9.89
N TYR A 15 -6.49 -25.86 -8.75
CA TYR A 15 -6.09 -26.52 -7.52
C TYR A 15 -6.96 -27.75 -7.26
N ILE A 16 -6.33 -28.92 -7.16
CA ILE A 16 -6.98 -30.14 -6.67
C ILE A 16 -6.69 -30.22 -5.16
N VAL A 17 -7.68 -29.88 -4.36
CA VAL A 17 -7.57 -29.73 -2.90
C VAL A 17 -8.13 -30.97 -2.22
N ARG A 18 -7.44 -31.47 -1.19
CA ARG A 18 -7.89 -32.63 -0.40
C ARG A 18 -7.85 -32.32 1.09
N PHE A 19 -8.92 -32.69 1.79
CA PHE A 19 -9.02 -32.52 3.23
C PHE A 19 -8.20 -33.57 3.97
N ASN A 20 -7.46 -33.14 4.99
CA ASN A 20 -6.74 -33.99 5.92
C ASN A 20 -7.26 -33.72 7.35
N ARG A 21 -7.77 -34.77 7.99
CA ARG A 21 -8.49 -34.65 9.26
C ARG A 21 -7.58 -34.49 10.48
N TYR A 22 -6.40 -35.11 10.49
CA TYR A 22 -5.52 -35.19 11.66
C TYR A 22 -4.04 -35.02 11.30
N ASP A 23 -3.25 -34.51 12.26
CA ASP A 23 -1.79 -34.35 12.17
C ASP A 23 -1.30 -33.55 10.96
N SER A 24 -2.01 -32.47 10.63
CA SER A 24 -1.64 -31.55 9.55
C SER A 24 -0.43 -30.65 9.86
N TYR A 25 0.23 -30.81 11.01
CA TYR A 25 1.44 -30.06 11.35
C TYR A 25 2.56 -30.27 10.30
N PRO A 26 3.50 -29.33 10.15
CA PRO A 26 4.55 -29.50 9.15
C PRO A 26 5.48 -30.68 9.47
N SER A 27 5.57 -31.08 10.74
CA SER A 27 6.33 -32.26 11.18
C SER A 27 5.71 -33.60 10.77
N HIS A 28 4.48 -33.60 10.26
CA HIS A 28 3.76 -34.80 9.84
C HIS A 28 3.34 -34.65 8.39
N LEU A 29 2.19 -34.02 8.11
CA LEU A 29 1.69 -33.84 6.75
C LEU A 29 2.68 -33.09 5.84
N GLY A 30 3.31 -32.03 6.35
CA GLY A 30 4.31 -31.28 5.59
C GLY A 30 5.51 -32.14 5.15
N LEU A 31 6.10 -32.89 6.08
CA LEU A 31 7.18 -33.85 5.77
C LEU A 31 6.71 -34.99 4.85
N ALA A 32 5.48 -35.47 5.03
CA ALA A 32 4.92 -36.50 4.16
C ALA A 32 4.83 -36.02 2.70
N LEU A 33 4.40 -34.78 2.47
CA LEU A 33 4.36 -34.17 1.13
C LEU A 33 5.75 -33.88 0.59
N LEU A 34 6.67 -33.39 1.43
CA LEU A 34 8.07 -33.16 1.04
C LEU A 34 8.74 -34.44 0.55
N ARG A 35 8.48 -35.59 1.19
CA ARG A 35 9.01 -36.90 0.80
C ARG A 35 8.51 -37.39 -0.56
N LEU A 36 7.38 -36.88 -1.05
CA LEU A 36 6.85 -37.26 -2.37
C LEU A 36 7.70 -36.71 -3.52
N VAL A 37 8.43 -35.62 -3.29
CA VAL A 37 9.18 -34.91 -4.32
C VAL A 37 10.61 -35.43 -4.36
N PRO A 38 11.08 -36.02 -5.48
CA PRO A 38 12.44 -36.51 -5.58
C PRO A 38 13.46 -35.38 -5.51
N ARG A 39 14.61 -35.65 -4.85
CA ARG A 39 15.70 -34.67 -4.69
C ARG A 39 16.70 -34.68 -5.84
N ARG A 40 16.83 -35.80 -6.55
CA ARG A 40 17.76 -35.93 -7.67
C ARG A 40 17.13 -35.38 -8.93
N LYS A 41 17.86 -34.54 -9.66
CA LYS A 41 17.36 -33.84 -10.85
C LYS A 41 16.73 -34.79 -11.90
N ASP A 42 17.40 -35.89 -12.20
CA ASP A 42 16.94 -36.89 -13.18
C ASP A 42 15.70 -37.67 -12.72
N GLU A 43 15.53 -37.85 -11.41
CA GLU A 43 14.34 -38.46 -10.83
C GLU A 43 13.19 -37.45 -10.75
N PHE A 44 13.49 -36.19 -10.42
CA PHE A 44 12.54 -35.09 -10.36
C PHE A 44 11.90 -34.81 -11.71
N GLU A 45 12.69 -34.73 -12.79
CA GLU A 45 12.17 -34.49 -14.15
C GLU A 45 11.20 -35.60 -14.59
N ARG A 46 11.54 -36.87 -14.31
CA ARG A 46 10.65 -38.01 -14.60
C ARG A 46 9.40 -37.99 -13.74
N TRP A 47 9.55 -37.74 -12.45
CA TRP A 47 8.44 -37.63 -11.51
C TRP A 47 7.48 -36.50 -11.90
N LEU A 48 8.00 -35.34 -12.32
CA LEU A 48 7.19 -34.20 -12.74
C LEU A 48 6.30 -34.53 -13.94
N VAL A 49 6.85 -35.22 -14.95
CA VAL A 49 6.06 -35.69 -16.10
C VAL A 49 4.95 -36.65 -15.67
N VAL A 50 5.28 -37.62 -14.82
CA VAL A 50 4.30 -38.59 -14.31
C VAL A 50 3.21 -37.91 -13.48
N GLN A 51 3.57 -37.02 -12.54
CA GLN A 51 2.59 -36.32 -11.71
C GLN A 51 1.67 -35.43 -12.53
N ARG A 52 2.20 -34.68 -13.51
CA ARG A 52 1.37 -33.88 -14.42
C ARG A 52 0.38 -34.74 -15.22
N SER A 53 0.80 -35.94 -15.64
CA SER A 53 -0.08 -36.90 -16.32
C SER A 53 -1.20 -37.41 -15.41
N ILE A 54 -0.90 -37.74 -14.15
CA ILE A 54 -1.89 -38.14 -13.15
C ILE A 54 -2.90 -37.02 -12.91
N LEU A 55 -2.41 -35.78 -12.72
CA LEU A 55 -3.27 -34.62 -12.46
C LEU A 55 -4.10 -34.23 -13.69
N ASP A 56 -3.63 -34.50 -14.91
CA ASP A 56 -4.43 -34.33 -16.14
C ASP A 56 -5.64 -35.27 -16.16
N GLU A 57 -5.46 -36.52 -15.74
CA GLU A 57 -6.54 -37.50 -15.62
C GLU A 57 -7.51 -37.10 -14.50
N GLU A 58 -7.00 -36.74 -13.32
CA GLU A 58 -7.83 -36.29 -12.19
C GLU A 58 -8.64 -35.04 -12.53
N LEU A 59 -8.04 -34.07 -13.23
CA LEU A 59 -8.73 -32.87 -13.69
C LEU A 59 -9.81 -33.20 -14.73
N GLY A 60 -9.64 -34.27 -15.50
CA GLY A 60 -10.69 -34.82 -16.37
C GLY A 60 -11.87 -35.36 -15.57
N ASN A 61 -11.58 -36.18 -14.55
CA ASN A 61 -12.59 -36.88 -13.76
C ASN A 61 -13.38 -35.96 -12.80
N LEU A 62 -12.72 -34.94 -12.23
CA LEU A 62 -13.33 -34.03 -11.25
C LEU A 62 -14.15 -32.90 -11.88
N LYS A 63 -14.10 -32.70 -13.20
CA LYS A 63 -14.95 -31.71 -13.90
C LYS A 63 -16.45 -31.98 -13.74
N ASP A 64 -16.81 -33.22 -13.44
CA ASP A 64 -18.20 -33.69 -13.36
C ASP A 64 -18.71 -33.83 -11.91
N VAL A 65 -17.91 -33.51 -10.90
CA VAL A 65 -18.26 -33.66 -9.48
C VAL A 65 -18.64 -32.30 -8.88
N VAL A 66 -19.94 -32.09 -8.66
CA VAL A 66 -20.50 -30.94 -7.93
C VAL A 66 -20.10 -31.03 -6.45
N LYS A 67 -19.64 -29.91 -5.87
CA LYS A 67 -19.30 -29.76 -4.45
C LYS A 67 -20.39 -30.38 -3.57
N ASN A 68 -20.06 -31.42 -2.81
CA ASN A 68 -20.83 -31.79 -1.63
C ASN A 68 -20.05 -31.43 -0.37
N ASP A 69 -20.78 -30.94 0.63
CA ASP A 69 -20.26 -30.69 1.99
C ASP A 69 -19.91 -32.04 2.64
N GLY A 70 -18.71 -32.53 2.35
CA GLY A 70 -18.21 -33.85 2.77
C GLY A 70 -17.13 -34.43 1.87
N ASP A 71 -16.86 -33.85 0.71
CA ASP A 71 -15.90 -34.42 -0.25
C ASP A 71 -14.45 -34.42 0.29
N GLU A 72 -13.80 -35.58 0.19
CA GLU A 72 -12.37 -35.72 0.54
C GLU A 72 -11.47 -34.92 -0.41
N ALA A 73 -11.95 -34.59 -1.62
CA ALA A 73 -11.23 -33.86 -2.66
C ALA A 73 -12.16 -32.95 -3.48
N PHE A 74 -11.73 -31.74 -3.82
CA PHE A 74 -12.48 -30.79 -4.66
C PHE A 74 -11.56 -29.94 -5.56
N LEU A 75 -12.13 -29.37 -6.62
CA LEU A 75 -11.46 -28.40 -7.49
C LEU A 75 -11.68 -26.97 -7.01
N SER A 76 -10.64 -26.16 -7.08
CA SER A 76 -10.68 -24.73 -6.78
C SER A 76 -9.89 -23.93 -7.80
N ASP A 77 -10.38 -22.74 -8.12
CA ASP A 77 -9.64 -21.71 -8.87
C ASP A 77 -8.73 -20.88 -7.96
N LYS A 78 -8.99 -20.91 -6.65
CA LYS A 78 -8.27 -20.14 -5.63
C LYS A 78 -7.39 -21.05 -4.79
N MET A 79 -6.21 -20.54 -4.42
CA MET A 79 -5.30 -21.22 -3.48
C MET A 79 -6.03 -21.51 -2.17
N PRO A 80 -5.96 -22.73 -1.62
CA PRO A 80 -6.54 -23.03 -0.30
C PRO A 80 -5.84 -22.21 0.79
N THR A 81 -6.65 -21.60 1.65
CA THR A 81 -6.19 -20.78 2.77
C THR A 81 -6.63 -21.39 4.10
N ASN A 82 -5.97 -20.98 5.18
CA ASN A 82 -6.36 -21.35 6.53
C ASN A 82 -7.70 -20.67 6.89
N ASP A 83 -8.50 -21.34 7.70
CA ASP A 83 -9.77 -20.82 8.20
C ASP A 83 -9.98 -21.27 9.66
N LEU A 84 -11.17 -21.04 10.24
CA LEU A 84 -11.49 -21.41 11.62
C LEU A 84 -11.39 -22.92 11.89
N MET A 85 -11.46 -23.74 10.85
CA MET A 85 -11.47 -25.20 10.89
C MET A 85 -10.22 -25.82 10.25
N ILE A 86 -9.36 -25.02 9.61
CA ILE A 86 -8.19 -25.47 8.84
C ILE A 86 -6.94 -24.78 9.38
N GLU A 87 -6.15 -25.51 10.16
CA GLU A 87 -4.97 -24.95 10.82
C GLU A 87 -3.73 -24.92 9.90
N TRP A 88 -3.64 -25.77 8.88
CA TRP A 88 -2.48 -25.83 7.96
C TRP A 88 -2.90 -26.08 6.51
N THR A 89 -2.29 -25.39 5.56
CA THR A 89 -2.42 -25.74 4.13
C THR A 89 -1.07 -25.97 3.48
N TYR A 90 -1.00 -26.93 2.57
CA TYR A 90 0.18 -27.22 1.76
C TYR A 90 -0.22 -27.32 0.30
N CYS A 91 0.57 -26.73 -0.59
CA CYS A 91 0.36 -26.88 -2.02
C CYS A 91 1.67 -27.22 -2.72
N ILE A 92 1.65 -28.26 -3.55
CA ILE A 92 2.69 -28.56 -4.51
C ILE A 92 2.26 -27.93 -5.84
N ASP A 93 2.85 -26.79 -6.17
CA ASP A 93 2.58 -26.06 -7.40
C ASP A 93 3.48 -26.57 -8.53
N LEU A 94 2.93 -27.39 -9.43
CA LEU A 94 3.67 -27.93 -10.58
C LEU A 94 3.71 -26.99 -11.77
N ASP A 95 2.90 -25.92 -11.78
CA ASP A 95 2.95 -24.90 -12.83
C ASP A 95 4.17 -23.98 -12.63
N ARG A 96 4.43 -23.62 -11.37
CA ARG A 96 5.51 -22.69 -10.97
C ARG A 96 6.69 -23.37 -10.29
N LEU A 97 6.61 -24.67 -10.05
CA LEU A 97 7.61 -25.47 -9.34
C LEU A 97 7.88 -24.96 -7.92
N VAL A 98 6.82 -24.67 -7.15
CA VAL A 98 6.94 -24.13 -5.78
C VAL A 98 6.17 -24.95 -4.75
N PHE A 99 6.77 -25.08 -3.58
CA PHE A 99 6.12 -25.62 -2.39
C PHE A 99 5.57 -24.48 -1.53
N HIS A 100 4.25 -24.48 -1.35
CA HIS A 100 3.55 -23.50 -0.52
C HIS A 100 3.20 -24.08 0.86
N VAL A 101 3.20 -23.21 1.85
CA VAL A 101 2.70 -23.47 3.21
C VAL A 101 1.79 -22.31 3.59
N ASP A 102 0.60 -22.62 4.10
CA ASP A 102 -0.43 -21.63 4.46
C ASP A 102 -0.72 -20.66 3.29
N GLY A 103 -0.78 -21.18 2.07
CA GLY A 103 -0.99 -20.38 0.85
C GLY A 103 0.20 -19.52 0.38
N MET A 104 1.24 -19.35 1.21
CA MET A 104 2.44 -18.56 0.88
C MET A 104 3.52 -19.42 0.21
N PRO A 105 4.28 -18.91 -0.78
CA PRO A 105 5.37 -19.64 -1.39
C PRO A 105 6.60 -19.66 -0.48
N LEU A 106 7.20 -20.85 -0.29
CA LEU A 106 8.40 -20.98 0.55
C LEU A 106 9.58 -21.52 -0.25
N PHE A 107 9.41 -22.69 -0.87
CA PHE A 107 10.55 -23.44 -1.40
C PHE A 107 10.46 -23.73 -2.90
N ASP A 108 11.59 -23.75 -3.57
CA ASP A 108 11.73 -24.29 -4.94
C ASP A 108 11.58 -25.82 -4.90
N LEU A 109 10.64 -26.38 -5.68
CA LEU A 109 10.42 -27.83 -5.74
C LEU A 109 11.65 -28.59 -6.26
N GLN A 110 12.49 -27.95 -7.06
CA GLN A 110 13.72 -28.56 -7.57
C GLN A 110 14.81 -28.65 -6.51
N ASN A 111 14.72 -27.84 -5.45
CA ASN A 111 15.74 -27.70 -4.41
C ASN A 111 15.11 -27.66 -3.02
N LEU A 112 14.31 -28.67 -2.67
CA LEU A 112 13.68 -28.72 -1.34
C LEU A 112 14.69 -28.93 -0.19
N PRO A 113 14.44 -28.35 1.00
CA PRO A 113 15.29 -28.56 2.16
C PRO A 113 15.31 -30.02 2.63
N THR A 114 16.31 -30.40 3.44
CA THR A 114 16.32 -31.74 4.07
C THR A 114 15.17 -31.89 5.07
N GLU A 115 14.77 -33.13 5.39
CA GLU A 115 13.71 -33.35 6.38
C GLU A 115 14.05 -32.74 7.74
N SER A 116 15.33 -32.80 8.14
CA SER A 116 15.84 -32.17 9.36
C SER A 116 15.79 -30.65 9.33
N GLU A 117 15.81 -30.03 8.15
CA GLU A 117 15.84 -28.58 7.96
C GLU A 117 14.48 -27.97 7.66
N PHE A 118 13.57 -28.74 7.05
CA PHE A 118 12.27 -28.27 6.58
C PHE A 118 11.52 -27.46 7.65
N MET A 119 11.42 -28.01 8.87
CA MET A 119 10.78 -27.34 10.00
C MET A 119 11.49 -26.05 10.41
N LYS A 120 12.83 -26.05 10.37
CA LYS A 120 13.66 -24.91 10.75
C LYS A 120 13.46 -23.73 9.80
N PHE A 121 13.20 -24.02 8.53
CA PHE A 121 13.04 -23.01 7.50
C PHE A 121 11.60 -22.50 7.33
N ILE A 122 10.61 -23.04 8.05
CA ILE A 122 9.24 -22.48 8.05
C ILE A 122 9.13 -21.46 9.17
N SER A 123 8.89 -20.19 8.82
CA SER A 123 8.88 -19.07 9.77
C SER A 123 7.82 -18.05 9.38
N PHE A 124 8.02 -16.81 9.82
CA PHE A 124 7.23 -15.66 9.42
C PHE A 124 8.16 -14.52 9.00
N ASP A 125 7.72 -13.74 8.02
CA ASP A 125 8.42 -12.52 7.61
C ASP A 125 8.31 -11.40 8.66
N PHE A 126 8.75 -10.19 8.31
CA PHE A 126 8.73 -9.05 9.23
C PHE A 126 7.39 -8.32 9.30
N TYR A 127 6.42 -8.73 8.49
CA TYR A 127 5.04 -8.28 8.52
C TYR A 127 4.09 -9.31 9.14
N GLY A 128 4.56 -10.53 9.41
CA GLY A 128 3.81 -11.58 10.09
C GLY A 128 3.18 -12.61 9.16
N HIS A 129 3.54 -12.60 7.88
CA HIS A 129 3.08 -13.61 6.91
C HIS A 129 3.95 -14.85 6.98
N ARG A 130 3.34 -16.01 6.68
CA ARG A 130 4.09 -17.26 6.54
C ARG A 130 5.16 -17.08 5.46
N ALA A 131 6.40 -17.43 5.79
CA ALA A 131 7.53 -17.30 4.87
C ALA A 131 8.66 -18.26 5.25
N PHE A 132 9.72 -18.29 4.44
CA PHE A 132 10.94 -19.01 4.82
C PHE A 132 11.67 -18.31 5.98
N ASP A 133 12.45 -19.03 6.78
CA ASP A 133 13.29 -18.40 7.81
C ASP A 133 14.39 -17.57 7.14
N TYR A 134 14.80 -16.46 7.76
CA TYR A 134 15.80 -15.54 7.21
C TYR A 134 17.12 -16.26 6.85
N ASP A 135 17.49 -17.29 7.62
CA ASP A 135 18.72 -18.07 7.44
C ASP A 135 18.56 -19.23 6.42
N THR A 136 17.40 -19.36 5.76
CA THR A 136 17.16 -20.41 4.74
C THR A 136 18.12 -20.20 3.55
N PRO A 137 18.85 -21.20 3.04
CA PRO A 137 19.74 -21.06 1.88
C PRO A 137 19.01 -20.57 0.63
N GLU A 138 19.67 -19.76 -0.20
CA GLU A 138 19.07 -19.15 -1.39
C GLU A 138 18.63 -20.21 -2.42
N GLU A 139 19.37 -21.31 -2.53
CA GLU A 139 18.99 -22.43 -3.39
C GLU A 139 17.65 -23.05 -3.01
N ASN A 140 17.27 -23.05 -1.72
CA ASN A 140 16.01 -23.64 -1.28
C ASN A 140 14.82 -22.68 -1.43
N ARG A 141 15.06 -21.38 -1.49
CA ARG A 141 13.99 -20.37 -1.56
C ARG A 141 13.31 -20.44 -2.92
N TYR A 142 12.01 -20.19 -2.94
CA TYR A 142 11.32 -20.00 -4.21
C TYR A 142 11.95 -18.85 -5.01
N LYS A 143 11.98 -18.98 -6.34
CA LYS A 143 12.59 -18.00 -7.24
C LYS A 143 11.54 -17.47 -8.19
N TRP A 144 10.74 -16.51 -7.73
CA TRP A 144 9.84 -15.79 -8.63
C TRP A 144 10.46 -14.48 -9.06
N LYS A 145 10.67 -14.39 -10.37
CA LYS A 145 10.82 -13.12 -11.05
C LYS A 145 10.27 -13.33 -12.44
N ALA A 146 9.03 -12.88 -12.66
CA ALA A 146 8.50 -12.82 -14.01
C ALA A 146 9.47 -12.02 -14.88
N LEU A 147 9.77 -12.52 -16.08
CA LEU A 147 10.61 -11.78 -17.01
C LEU A 147 9.88 -10.49 -17.42
N PRO A 148 10.60 -9.36 -17.50
CA PRO A 148 10.04 -8.13 -18.03
C PRO A 148 9.49 -8.37 -19.45
N PRO A 149 8.34 -7.77 -19.79
CA PRO A 149 7.76 -7.94 -21.11
C PRO A 149 8.65 -7.25 -22.16
N PRO A 150 8.65 -7.75 -23.41
CA PRO A 150 9.33 -7.07 -24.50
C PRO A 150 8.65 -5.72 -24.74
N ILE A 151 9.46 -4.67 -24.90
CA ILE A 151 9.00 -3.31 -25.19
C ILE A 151 9.16 -3.04 -26.68
N ASP A 152 8.13 -2.43 -27.29
CA ASP A 152 8.17 -1.96 -28.67
C ASP A 152 9.22 -0.86 -28.84
N GLU A 153 10.01 -0.95 -29.92
CA GLU A 153 11.02 0.03 -30.30
C GLU A 153 10.42 1.42 -30.51
N SER A 154 9.13 1.53 -30.84
CA SER A 154 8.43 2.82 -30.92
C SER A 154 8.42 3.58 -29.58
N ALA A 155 8.29 2.88 -28.45
CA ALA A 155 8.29 3.48 -27.12
C ALA A 155 9.69 3.97 -26.70
N LEU A 156 10.73 3.26 -27.14
CA LEU A 156 12.13 3.65 -26.96
C LEU A 156 12.50 4.83 -27.87
N ALA A 157 12.01 4.83 -29.11
CA ALA A 157 12.17 5.96 -30.03
C ALA A 157 11.49 7.23 -29.47
N ALA A 158 10.29 7.11 -28.88
CA ALA A 158 9.61 8.21 -28.21
C ALA A 158 10.42 8.76 -27.02
N TYR A 159 11.04 7.88 -26.23
CA TYR A 159 11.93 8.25 -25.13
C TYR A 159 13.13 9.06 -25.63
N ASN A 160 13.85 8.50 -26.61
CA ASN A 160 15.07 9.10 -27.17
C ASN A 160 14.79 10.39 -27.97
N GLY A 161 13.58 10.56 -28.49
CA GLY A 161 13.17 11.75 -29.24
C GLY A 161 12.91 12.99 -28.37
N CYS A 162 12.76 12.82 -27.05
CA CYS A 162 12.50 13.92 -26.12
C CYS A 162 13.81 14.43 -25.49
N PRO A 163 14.04 15.75 -25.35
CA PRO A 163 15.25 16.27 -24.74
C PRO A 163 15.32 15.93 -23.24
N HIS A 164 16.38 15.25 -22.80
CA HIS A 164 16.54 14.91 -21.38
C HIS A 164 18.02 14.70 -21.03
N ARG A 165 18.31 14.60 -19.73
CA ARG A 165 19.62 14.12 -19.26
C ARG A 165 19.58 12.60 -19.19
N ASP A 166 20.56 11.93 -19.79
CA ASP A 166 20.63 10.46 -19.78
C ASP A 166 20.89 9.85 -18.38
N VAL A 167 21.22 10.68 -17.39
CA VAL A 167 21.55 10.24 -16.02
C VAL A 167 20.39 10.53 -15.07
N PRO A 168 19.89 9.53 -14.32
CA PRO A 168 18.90 9.76 -13.27
C PRO A 168 19.43 10.69 -12.17
N GLN A 169 18.55 11.52 -11.62
CA GLN A 169 18.90 12.52 -10.60
C GLN A 169 18.28 12.18 -9.24
N PRO A 170 18.90 12.60 -8.12
CA PRO A 170 18.28 12.46 -6.81
C PRO A 170 17.04 13.34 -6.70
N ILE A 171 16.07 12.93 -5.87
CA ILE A 171 14.77 13.60 -5.79
C ILE A 171 14.86 15.08 -5.43
N HIS A 172 15.82 15.48 -4.57
CA HIS A 172 15.96 16.87 -4.16
C HIS A 172 16.38 17.80 -5.32
N GLU A 173 17.18 17.31 -6.27
CA GLU A 173 17.56 18.06 -7.47
C GLU A 173 16.36 18.25 -8.41
N ILE A 174 15.56 17.19 -8.61
CA ILE A 174 14.37 17.24 -9.46
C ILE A 174 13.36 18.25 -8.90
N LEU A 175 13.11 18.19 -7.60
CA LEU A 175 12.16 19.08 -6.92
C LEU A 175 12.72 20.49 -6.70
N GLY A 176 14.04 20.69 -6.75
CA GLY A 176 14.68 21.97 -6.47
C GLY A 176 14.64 22.36 -4.98
N VAL A 177 14.78 21.37 -4.09
CA VAL A 177 14.70 21.53 -2.62
C VAL A 177 16.01 21.13 -1.95
N SER A 178 16.15 21.40 -0.65
CA SER A 178 17.34 21.01 0.12
C SER A 178 17.56 19.49 0.09
N GLU A 179 18.80 19.02 0.13
CA GLU A 179 19.08 17.59 0.25
C GLU A 179 18.51 17.02 1.56
N THR A 180 18.68 17.75 2.66
CA THR A 180 18.20 17.37 4.00
C THR A 180 16.70 17.57 4.14
N LEU A 181 16.02 16.60 4.76
CA LEU A 181 14.58 16.68 5.01
C LEU A 181 14.26 17.76 6.04
N GLY A 182 13.38 18.69 5.69
CA GLY A 182 12.73 19.60 6.64
C GLY A 182 11.81 18.87 7.62
N GLU A 183 11.38 19.54 8.68
CA GLU A 183 10.56 18.91 9.73
C GLU A 183 9.23 18.34 9.17
N ARG A 184 8.53 19.12 8.33
CA ARG A 184 7.29 18.67 7.69
C ARG A 184 7.51 17.48 6.76
N GLU A 185 8.58 17.49 5.97
CA GLU A 185 8.96 16.34 5.12
C GLU A 185 9.21 15.09 5.98
N GLN A 186 9.89 15.21 7.13
CA GLN A 186 10.14 14.09 8.04
C GLN A 186 8.83 13.50 8.60
N ILE A 187 7.87 14.34 8.96
CA ILE A 187 6.55 13.89 9.46
C ILE A 187 5.83 13.11 8.36
N ARG A 188 5.77 13.65 7.14
CA ARG A 188 5.15 13.00 5.98
C ARG A 188 5.80 11.65 5.66
N VAL A 189 7.13 11.60 5.69
CA VAL A 189 7.89 10.35 5.47
C VAL A 189 7.54 9.31 6.53
N GLN A 190 7.61 9.65 7.82
CA GLN A 190 7.31 8.69 8.89
C GLN A 190 5.85 8.24 8.89
N LEU A 191 4.91 9.14 8.59
CA LEU A 191 3.50 8.76 8.50
C LEU A 191 3.29 7.77 7.34
N LEU A 192 3.87 8.04 6.17
CA LEU A 192 3.77 7.14 5.01
C LEU A 192 4.43 5.79 5.28
N GLN A 193 5.56 5.76 6.00
CA GLN A 193 6.19 4.51 6.46
C GLN A 193 5.25 3.65 7.30
N VAL A 194 4.58 4.26 8.27
CA VAL A 194 3.61 3.54 9.13
C VAL A 194 2.44 3.02 8.32
N LEU A 195 1.89 3.82 7.40
CA LEU A 195 0.78 3.40 6.56
C LEU A 195 1.16 2.23 5.65
N VAL A 196 2.27 2.35 4.92
CA VAL A 196 2.79 1.25 4.08
C VAL A 196 3.05 0.00 4.91
N GLY A 197 3.65 0.14 6.09
CA GLY A 197 3.89 -0.99 6.99
C GLY A 197 2.62 -1.69 7.48
N ASN A 198 1.56 -0.93 7.76
CA ASN A 198 0.26 -1.51 8.14
C ASN A 198 -0.44 -2.17 6.96
N VAL A 199 -0.35 -1.59 5.77
CA VAL A 199 -0.83 -2.20 4.52
C VAL A 199 -0.14 -3.55 4.28
N LEU A 200 1.19 -3.59 4.38
CA LEU A 200 1.99 -4.81 4.19
C LEU A 200 1.72 -5.89 5.24
N ARG A 201 1.20 -5.55 6.42
CA ARG A 201 0.79 -6.51 7.46
C ARG A 201 -0.53 -7.22 7.14
N GLY A 202 -1.36 -6.66 6.26
CA GLY A 202 -2.63 -7.28 5.86
C GLY A 202 -2.42 -8.60 5.12
N TRP A 203 -3.17 -9.64 5.49
CA TRP A 203 -3.05 -10.96 4.85
C TRP A 203 -3.25 -10.91 3.33
N ALA A 204 -4.32 -10.22 2.88
CA ALA A 204 -4.61 -10.03 1.47
C ALA A 204 -3.44 -9.37 0.73
N MET A 205 -2.75 -8.42 1.38
CA MET A 205 -1.56 -7.79 0.82
C MET A 205 -0.42 -8.78 0.63
N GLY A 206 -0.15 -9.64 1.63
CA GLY A 206 0.87 -10.68 1.51
C GLY A 206 0.64 -11.58 0.29
N CYS A 207 -0.62 -11.96 0.04
CA CYS A 207 -1.02 -12.72 -1.14
C CYS A 207 -0.87 -11.91 -2.45
N MET A 208 -1.30 -10.65 -2.48
CA MET A 208 -1.20 -9.78 -3.66
C MET A 208 0.25 -9.48 -4.05
N MET A 209 1.13 -9.21 -3.07
CA MET A 209 2.57 -8.99 -3.31
C MET A 209 3.22 -10.22 -3.94
N THR A 210 2.83 -11.38 -3.44
CA THR A 210 3.24 -12.69 -3.94
C THR A 210 2.75 -12.91 -5.38
N GLU A 211 1.51 -12.54 -5.69
CA GLU A 211 0.96 -12.59 -7.05
C GLU A 211 1.68 -11.64 -8.02
N LEU A 212 1.98 -10.41 -7.58
CA LEU A 212 2.66 -9.40 -8.39
C LEU A 212 4.04 -9.85 -8.89
N GLU A 213 4.78 -10.62 -8.09
CA GLU A 213 6.08 -11.20 -8.49
C GLU A 213 5.96 -12.13 -9.70
N THR A 214 4.74 -12.61 -10.00
CA THR A 214 4.46 -13.56 -11.09
C THR A 214 3.91 -12.92 -12.37
N LEU A 215 3.59 -11.62 -12.35
CA LEU A 215 3.01 -10.93 -13.48
C LEU A 215 4.10 -10.37 -14.41
N SER A 216 4.01 -10.68 -15.70
CA SER A 216 4.86 -10.09 -16.74
C SER A 216 4.22 -8.90 -17.45
N VAL A 217 2.91 -8.69 -17.33
CA VAL A 217 2.14 -7.74 -18.14
C VAL A 217 1.30 -6.83 -17.23
N ALA A 218 1.37 -5.52 -17.43
CA ALA A 218 0.74 -4.52 -16.56
C ALA A 218 -0.79 -4.51 -16.65
N GLU A 219 -1.34 -4.99 -17.76
CA GLU A 219 -2.77 -5.18 -18.00
C GLU A 219 -3.34 -6.30 -17.13
N HIS A 220 -2.51 -7.23 -16.67
CA HIS A 220 -2.91 -8.29 -15.74
C HIS A 220 -2.88 -7.86 -14.27
N ILE A 221 -2.47 -6.63 -13.96
CA ILE A 221 -2.60 -6.10 -12.61
C ILE A 221 -4.09 -6.01 -12.28
N SER A 222 -4.49 -6.69 -11.19
CA SER A 222 -5.86 -6.68 -10.71
C SER A 222 -6.34 -5.26 -10.37
N LYS A 223 -7.66 -5.06 -10.38
CA LYS A 223 -8.25 -3.75 -10.05
C LYS A 223 -7.85 -3.32 -8.63
N GLU A 224 -7.83 -4.26 -7.68
CA GLU A 224 -7.53 -4.02 -6.28
C GLU A 224 -6.10 -3.52 -6.08
N ILE A 225 -5.12 -4.13 -6.76
CA ILE A 225 -3.73 -3.71 -6.69
C ILE A 225 -3.55 -2.33 -7.34
N ARG A 226 -4.25 -2.09 -8.46
CA ARG A 226 -4.19 -0.80 -9.15
C ARG A 226 -4.76 0.32 -8.27
N THR A 227 -5.94 0.11 -7.70
CA THR A 227 -6.60 1.04 -6.78
C THR A 227 -5.74 1.30 -5.54
N LEU A 228 -5.14 0.26 -4.96
CA LEU A 228 -4.23 0.44 -3.83
C LEU A 228 -3.00 1.29 -4.19
N ALA A 229 -2.34 1.01 -5.32
CA ALA A 229 -1.18 1.78 -5.77
C ALA A 229 -1.57 3.25 -5.95
N GLN A 230 -2.76 3.47 -6.51
CA GLN A 230 -3.37 4.77 -6.71
C GLN A 230 -3.64 5.49 -5.38
N ASP A 231 -4.33 4.85 -4.44
CA ASP A 231 -4.67 5.42 -3.13
C ASP A 231 -3.43 5.81 -2.33
N ILE A 232 -2.39 4.97 -2.34
CA ILE A 232 -1.14 5.28 -1.62
C ILE A 232 -0.45 6.48 -2.26
N VAL A 233 -0.38 6.55 -3.60
CA VAL A 233 0.20 7.70 -4.30
C VAL A 233 -0.62 8.97 -4.04
N TYR A 234 -1.94 8.87 -4.07
CA TYR A 234 -2.85 9.99 -3.81
C TYR A 234 -2.64 10.53 -2.40
N PHE A 235 -2.70 9.65 -1.40
CA PHE A 235 -2.48 10.01 -0.01
C PHE A 235 -1.08 10.61 0.20
N ALA A 236 -0.05 9.98 -0.36
CA ALA A 236 1.34 10.41 -0.22
C ALA A 236 1.62 11.76 -0.87
N THR A 237 0.93 12.04 -1.98
CA THR A 237 1.09 13.28 -2.71
C THR A 237 0.14 14.36 -2.22
N GLY A 238 -0.98 14.05 -1.57
CA GLY A 238 -1.95 15.01 -1.03
C GLY A 238 -1.62 15.56 0.38
N PRO A 239 -2.56 16.27 1.03
CA PRO A 239 -2.33 16.87 2.34
C PRO A 239 -2.28 15.89 3.54
N MET A 240 -2.33 14.57 3.30
CA MET A 240 -2.25 13.51 4.34
C MET A 240 -3.23 13.71 5.51
N PHE A 241 -4.50 13.89 5.17
CA PHE A 241 -5.60 13.93 6.13
C PHE A 241 -6.08 12.51 6.43
N ALA A 242 -6.51 12.24 7.65
CA ALA A 242 -7.18 11.00 8.03
C ALA A 242 -8.31 11.32 9.02
N PRO A 243 -9.50 11.76 8.55
CA PRO A 243 -10.62 12.13 9.38
C PRO A 243 -11.14 10.94 10.18
N LYS A 244 -11.95 11.27 11.19
CA LYS A 244 -12.55 10.29 12.10
C LYS A 244 -13.60 9.41 11.43
N GLU A 245 -14.27 9.93 10.39
CA GLU A 245 -15.34 9.24 9.65
C GLU A 245 -14.85 8.85 8.25
N THR A 246 -14.98 7.57 7.92
CA THR A 246 -14.36 6.96 6.74
C THR A 246 -15.20 7.08 5.47
N HIS A 247 -16.53 7.23 5.61
CA HIS A 247 -17.46 7.20 4.48
C HIS A 247 -17.26 8.35 3.49
N ARG A 248 -16.65 9.46 3.93
CA ARG A 248 -16.39 10.62 3.06
C ARG A 248 -15.21 10.46 2.12
N TYR A 249 -14.36 9.45 2.30
CA TYR A 249 -13.26 9.23 1.35
C TYR A 249 -13.79 8.81 -0.02
N ASP A 250 -14.72 7.85 -0.04
CA ASP A 250 -15.17 7.25 -1.29
C ASP A 250 -15.96 8.24 -2.16
N GLU A 251 -16.67 9.19 -1.54
CA GLU A 251 -17.44 10.22 -2.23
C GLU A 251 -16.55 11.33 -2.82
N VAL A 252 -15.49 11.70 -2.10
CA VAL A 252 -14.59 12.79 -2.52
C VAL A 252 -13.54 12.31 -3.54
N PHE A 253 -13.22 11.01 -3.53
CA PHE A 253 -12.06 10.47 -4.25
C PHE A 253 -12.41 9.39 -5.27
N ASP A 254 -13.14 9.75 -6.32
CA ASP A 254 -13.25 8.90 -7.51
C ASP A 254 -11.99 9.04 -8.39
N HIS A 255 -11.01 8.16 -8.17
CA HIS A 255 -9.77 8.10 -8.97
C HIS A 255 -9.92 7.31 -10.29
N SER A 256 -11.14 6.96 -10.69
CA SER A 256 -11.38 6.09 -11.86
C SER A 256 -11.04 6.73 -13.21
N TYR A 257 -10.78 8.03 -13.26
CA TYR A 257 -10.56 8.72 -14.53
C TYR A 257 -9.16 8.48 -15.11
N THR A 258 -9.09 7.59 -16.11
CA THR A 258 -7.92 7.44 -16.98
C THR A 258 -7.88 8.63 -17.94
N PHE A 259 -6.82 9.43 -17.86
CA PHE A 259 -6.66 10.62 -18.70
C PHE A 259 -6.16 10.26 -20.10
N PHE A 260 -5.12 9.41 -20.19
CA PHE A 260 -4.49 9.06 -21.46
C PHE A 260 -3.69 7.75 -21.38
N ASN A 261 -4.00 6.75 -22.20
CA ASN A 261 -3.21 5.51 -22.35
C ASN A 261 -2.76 4.85 -21.02
N GLY A 262 -3.67 4.73 -20.06
CA GLY A 262 -3.38 4.16 -18.73
C GLY A 262 -2.64 5.09 -17.76
N VAL A 263 -2.51 6.37 -18.11
CA VAL A 263 -2.05 7.46 -17.23
C VAL A 263 -3.26 8.16 -16.62
N HIS A 264 -3.24 8.31 -15.31
CA HIS A 264 -4.24 9.00 -14.49
C HIS A 264 -3.75 10.41 -14.15
N ARG A 265 -4.68 11.35 -14.00
CA ARG A 265 -4.38 12.72 -13.57
C ARG A 265 -4.95 12.92 -12.16
N TYR A 266 -4.10 13.29 -11.22
CA TYR A 266 -4.49 13.48 -9.81
C TYR A 266 -4.66 14.95 -9.49
N TRP A 267 -3.59 15.71 -9.67
CA TRP A 267 -3.60 17.16 -9.56
C TRP A 267 -3.45 17.76 -10.95
N ASP A 268 -3.61 19.08 -11.05
CA ASP A 268 -3.40 19.76 -12.32
C ASP A 268 -1.99 19.51 -12.88
N ASN A 269 -0.99 19.44 -12.03
CA ASN A 269 0.40 19.21 -12.42
C ASN A 269 0.89 17.78 -12.13
N LEU A 270 0.03 16.82 -11.78
CA LEU A 270 0.47 15.47 -11.38
C LEU A 270 -0.19 14.35 -12.19
N LEU A 271 0.65 13.53 -12.82
CA LEU A 271 0.29 12.37 -13.61
C LEU A 271 0.80 11.08 -12.96
N VAL A 272 0.01 10.01 -13.01
CA VAL A 272 0.34 8.71 -12.39
C VAL A 272 0.14 7.58 -13.37
N CYS A 273 1.11 6.68 -13.48
CA CYS A 273 1.06 5.48 -14.30
C CYS A 273 1.37 4.25 -13.43
N VAL A 274 0.41 3.34 -13.30
CA VAL A 274 0.61 2.06 -12.64
C VAL A 274 1.12 1.04 -13.67
N THR A 275 2.30 0.46 -13.40
CA THR A 275 3.02 -0.44 -14.32
C THR A 275 3.79 -1.52 -13.54
N LEU A 276 4.52 -2.39 -14.23
CA LEU A 276 5.41 -3.40 -13.65
C LEU A 276 6.87 -3.16 -14.09
N HIS A 277 7.80 -3.92 -13.50
CA HIS A 277 9.20 -4.05 -13.97
C HIS A 277 9.97 -2.74 -14.15
N LEU A 278 9.76 -1.76 -13.27
CA LEU A 278 10.50 -0.48 -13.30
C LEU A 278 12.00 -0.61 -12.99
N ASP A 279 12.42 -1.74 -12.42
CA ASP A 279 13.83 -2.12 -12.27
C ASP A 279 14.49 -2.46 -13.61
N ASP A 280 13.72 -2.85 -14.63
CA ASP A 280 14.21 -3.02 -15.99
C ASP A 280 14.27 -1.68 -16.74
N GLU A 281 15.42 -1.41 -17.37
CA GLU A 281 15.70 -0.13 -18.01
C GLU A 281 14.73 0.17 -19.17
N ARG A 282 14.41 -0.83 -20.00
CA ARG A 282 13.54 -0.64 -21.17
C ARG A 282 12.12 -0.37 -20.74
N ASN A 283 11.61 -1.13 -19.78
CA ASN A 283 10.28 -0.94 -19.20
C ASN A 283 10.17 0.42 -18.49
N ARG A 284 11.20 0.82 -17.75
CA ARG A 284 11.29 2.16 -17.15
C ARG A 284 11.22 3.27 -18.19
N LYS A 285 12.03 3.20 -19.26
CA LYS A 285 12.02 4.18 -20.35
C LYS A 285 10.64 4.28 -21.01
N ALA A 286 9.99 3.15 -21.26
CA ALA A 286 8.64 3.12 -21.82
C ALA A 286 7.60 3.79 -20.90
N ALA A 287 7.67 3.56 -19.58
CA ALA A 287 6.77 4.20 -18.62
C ALA A 287 6.99 5.73 -18.57
N ILE A 288 8.24 6.19 -18.61
CA ILE A 288 8.59 7.62 -18.69
C ILE A 288 8.02 8.24 -19.97
N SER A 289 8.21 7.60 -21.13
CA SER A 289 7.65 8.07 -22.40
C SER A 289 6.14 8.24 -22.35
N LYS A 290 5.41 7.31 -21.72
CA LYS A 290 3.95 7.41 -21.54
C LYS A 290 3.57 8.64 -20.72
N LEU A 291 4.29 8.93 -19.63
CA LEU A 291 4.05 10.11 -18.79
C LEU A 291 4.35 11.41 -19.54
N VAL A 292 5.47 11.47 -20.26
CA VAL A 292 5.85 12.64 -21.08
C VAL A 292 4.82 12.89 -22.18
N ALA A 293 4.41 11.84 -22.90
CA ALA A 293 3.38 11.94 -23.92
C ALA A 293 2.05 12.46 -23.35
N ALA A 294 1.63 11.95 -22.18
CA ALA A 294 0.43 12.42 -21.49
C ALA A 294 0.52 13.91 -21.10
N ALA A 295 1.68 14.36 -20.61
CA ALA A 295 1.91 15.76 -20.26
C ALA A 295 1.88 16.69 -21.49
N VAL A 296 2.52 16.29 -22.58
CA VAL A 296 2.51 17.04 -23.86
C VAL A 296 1.09 17.08 -24.45
N GLN A 297 0.36 15.97 -24.40
CA GLN A 297 -1.03 15.93 -24.86
C GLN A 297 -1.94 16.84 -24.02
N ARG A 298 -1.72 16.90 -22.70
CA ARG A 298 -2.41 17.83 -21.81
C ARG A 298 -2.15 19.28 -22.24
N SER A 299 -0.90 19.66 -22.49
CA SER A 299 -0.57 21.05 -22.84
C SER A 299 -1.15 21.51 -24.19
N GLN A 300 -1.49 20.57 -25.08
CA GLN A 300 -2.14 20.84 -26.36
C GLN A 300 -3.66 20.97 -26.27
N ARG A 301 -4.32 20.31 -25.30
CA ARG A 301 -5.78 20.23 -25.20
C ARG A 301 -6.43 21.36 -24.42
N THR A 302 -5.69 22.06 -23.55
CA THR A 302 -6.27 23.06 -22.66
C THR A 302 -6.24 24.45 -23.27
N ASP A 303 -7.37 25.18 -23.23
CA ASP A 303 -7.48 26.57 -23.68
C ASP A 303 -6.50 27.51 -22.94
N ARG A 304 -6.11 27.12 -21.71
CA ARG A 304 -4.99 27.69 -20.98
C ARG A 304 -3.80 26.74 -21.07
N LYS A 305 -2.69 27.18 -21.68
CA LYS A 305 -1.44 26.42 -21.65
C LYS A 305 -0.95 26.31 -20.20
N PRO A 306 -0.74 25.10 -19.66
CA PRO A 306 -0.25 24.94 -18.30
C PRO A 306 1.14 25.57 -18.19
N GLU A 307 1.28 26.56 -17.31
CA GLU A 307 2.56 27.20 -17.02
C GLU A 307 3.39 26.30 -16.09
N GLY A 308 4.73 26.32 -16.26
CA GLY A 308 5.65 25.57 -15.41
C GLY A 308 5.83 24.10 -15.80
N SER A 309 6.23 23.30 -14.81
CA SER A 309 6.50 21.86 -14.96
C SER A 309 5.34 21.01 -14.47
N ALA A 310 5.07 19.90 -15.14
CA ALA A 310 4.29 18.79 -14.61
C ALA A 310 5.21 17.77 -13.93
N TYR A 311 4.64 16.95 -13.05
CA TYR A 311 5.27 15.81 -12.42
C TYR A 311 4.56 14.53 -12.85
N GLY A 312 5.33 13.48 -13.10
CA GLY A 312 4.86 12.14 -13.41
C GLY A 312 5.38 11.13 -12.40
N ILE A 313 4.54 10.18 -12.01
CA ILE A 313 4.90 9.04 -11.15
C ILE A 313 4.62 7.76 -11.91
N ALA A 314 5.66 6.96 -12.17
CA ALA A 314 5.47 5.56 -12.53
C ALA A 314 5.59 4.69 -11.27
N VAL A 315 4.65 3.79 -11.01
CA VAL A 315 4.60 2.97 -9.79
C VAL A 315 4.36 1.50 -10.10
N SER A 316 5.15 0.61 -9.49
CA SER A 316 5.03 -0.86 -9.62
C SER A 316 4.89 -1.61 -8.30
N MET A 317 4.54 -0.90 -7.21
CA MET A 317 4.54 -1.37 -5.81
C MET A 317 5.94 -1.68 -5.25
N PHE A 318 6.81 -2.30 -6.05
CA PHE A 318 8.21 -2.54 -5.69
C PHE A 318 9.09 -1.33 -5.90
N HIS A 319 8.83 -0.56 -6.96
CA HIS A 319 9.62 0.63 -7.31
C HIS A 319 8.73 1.79 -7.72
N ILE A 320 9.27 2.99 -7.62
CA ILE A 320 8.71 4.21 -8.21
C ILE A 320 9.77 4.97 -9.00
N VAL A 321 9.31 5.71 -10.00
CA VAL A 321 10.11 6.69 -10.75
C VAL A 321 9.35 8.00 -10.78
N ILE A 322 10.01 9.07 -10.37
CA ILE A 322 9.45 10.43 -10.42
C ILE A 322 10.09 11.17 -11.59
N VAL A 323 9.25 11.79 -12.42
CA VAL A 323 9.64 12.53 -13.61
C VAL A 323 9.17 13.97 -13.47
N LYS A 324 10.04 14.94 -13.71
CA LYS A 324 9.67 16.34 -13.89
C LYS A 324 9.69 16.67 -15.37
N ILE A 325 8.59 17.19 -15.87
CA ILE A 325 8.34 17.38 -17.30
C ILE A 325 8.10 18.87 -17.53
N ASP A 326 8.87 19.48 -18.42
CA ASP A 326 8.64 20.84 -18.86
C ASP A 326 7.49 20.87 -19.88
N ASN A 327 6.36 21.51 -19.53
CA ASN A 327 5.15 21.49 -20.36
C ASN A 327 5.32 22.21 -21.71
N LYS A 328 6.32 23.07 -21.87
CA LYS A 328 6.55 23.86 -23.09
C LYS A 328 7.42 23.12 -24.09
N THR A 329 8.48 22.49 -23.59
CA THR A 329 9.52 21.86 -24.41
C THR A 329 9.35 20.34 -24.51
N GLY A 330 8.58 19.72 -23.60
CA GLY A 330 8.51 18.27 -23.45
C GLY A 330 9.81 17.67 -22.90
N SER A 331 10.76 18.51 -22.48
CA SER A 331 11.99 18.03 -21.86
C SER A 331 11.73 17.50 -20.46
N PHE A 332 12.54 16.54 -20.00
CA PHE A 332 12.31 15.95 -18.69
C PHE A 332 13.59 15.59 -17.91
N GLN A 333 13.40 15.47 -16.60
CA GLN A 333 14.36 14.94 -15.62
C GLN A 333 13.67 13.82 -14.85
N TYR A 334 14.41 12.83 -14.38
CA TYR A 334 13.81 11.66 -13.73
C TYR A 334 14.72 11.06 -12.65
N THR A 335 14.12 10.37 -11.68
CA THR A 335 14.86 9.59 -10.67
C THR A 335 15.24 8.22 -11.19
N ASP A 336 16.17 7.54 -10.51
CA ASP A 336 16.31 6.09 -10.72
C ASP A 336 15.04 5.34 -10.27
N ALA A 337 14.97 4.03 -10.49
CA ALA A 337 13.94 3.16 -9.95
C ALA A 337 14.12 3.03 -8.43
N LEU A 338 13.48 3.92 -7.68
CA LEU A 338 13.59 3.97 -6.23
C LEU A 338 12.78 2.83 -5.63
N GLN A 339 13.39 2.01 -4.78
CA GLN A 339 12.66 1.01 -4.00
C GLN A 339 11.51 1.68 -3.25
N PHE A 340 10.29 1.20 -3.48
CA PHE A 340 9.09 1.77 -2.91
C PHE A 340 8.65 1.01 -1.67
N PHE A 341 8.08 -0.18 -1.81
CA PHE A 341 7.76 -1.01 -0.64
C PHE A 341 9.04 -1.62 -0.05
N PRO A 342 9.17 -1.64 1.28
CA PRO A 342 10.26 -2.36 1.93
C PRO A 342 10.14 -3.86 1.65
N SER A 343 11.29 -4.54 1.64
CA SER A 343 11.34 -6.00 1.57
C SER A 343 10.56 -6.65 2.74
N ARG A 344 10.06 -7.87 2.52
CA ARG A 344 9.45 -8.72 3.56
C ARG A 344 10.33 -8.93 4.79
N TYR A 345 11.66 -8.78 4.65
CA TYR A 345 12.63 -8.88 5.74
C TYR A 345 13.35 -7.55 6.04
N ALA A 346 12.73 -6.41 5.71
CA ALA A 346 13.33 -5.10 5.91
C ALA A 346 13.54 -4.80 7.40
N THR A 347 14.73 -4.37 7.80
CA THR A 347 15.02 -3.99 9.19
C THR A 347 14.68 -2.53 9.52
N SER A 348 14.27 -1.76 8.51
CA SER A 348 13.81 -0.38 8.62
C SER A 348 12.65 -0.16 7.64
N PRO A 349 11.63 0.64 8.00
CA PRO A 349 10.56 1.00 7.07
C PRO A 349 11.01 2.02 6.02
N CYS A 350 12.20 2.61 6.18
CA CYS A 350 12.72 3.63 5.29
C CYS A 350 13.05 3.06 3.91
N THR A 351 12.42 3.61 2.87
CA THR A 351 12.81 3.37 1.49
C THR A 351 12.99 4.70 0.75
N PRO A 352 13.86 4.74 -0.28
CA PRO A 352 14.03 5.95 -1.08
C PRO A 352 12.75 6.36 -1.79
N GLY A 353 11.89 5.40 -2.19
CA GLY A 353 10.63 5.67 -2.86
C GLY A 353 9.59 6.32 -1.93
N ILE A 354 9.42 5.81 -0.71
CA ILE A 354 8.56 6.46 0.31
C ILE A 354 9.03 7.90 0.56
N THR A 355 10.34 8.09 0.69
CA THR A 355 10.93 9.41 0.88
C THR A 355 10.60 10.33 -0.30
N ALA A 356 10.80 9.85 -1.52
CA ALA A 356 10.62 10.65 -2.71
C ALA A 356 9.14 11.07 -2.93
N LEU A 357 8.17 10.19 -2.66
CA LEU A 357 6.75 10.54 -2.74
C LEU A 357 6.33 11.58 -1.69
N ALA A 358 6.76 11.38 -0.43
CA ALA A 358 6.41 12.29 0.65
C ALA A 358 6.92 13.72 0.37
N ARG A 359 8.13 13.83 -0.19
CA ARG A 359 8.72 15.10 -0.63
C ARG A 359 8.01 15.70 -1.84
N LEU A 360 7.67 14.88 -2.83
CA LEU A 360 6.91 15.34 -3.99
C LEU A 360 5.56 15.94 -3.56
N GLY A 361 4.85 15.30 -2.63
CA GLY A 361 3.58 15.80 -2.10
C GLY A 361 3.69 17.15 -1.39
N ASP A 362 4.86 17.46 -0.81
CA ASP A 362 5.10 18.78 -0.22
C ASP A 362 5.18 19.90 -1.27
N VAL A 363 5.56 19.55 -2.50
CA VAL A 363 5.81 20.48 -3.61
C VAL A 363 4.67 20.53 -4.61
N CYS A 364 4.02 19.39 -4.90
CA CYS A 364 3.15 19.27 -6.08
C CYS A 364 1.70 19.70 -5.86
N VAL A 365 1.13 19.57 -4.65
CA VAL A 365 -0.28 19.89 -4.43
C VAL A 365 -0.50 21.40 -4.51
N PRO A 366 -1.42 21.87 -5.37
CA PRO A 366 -1.87 23.24 -5.36
C PRO A 366 -2.51 23.61 -4.01
N ASP A 367 -2.28 24.83 -3.53
CA ASP A 367 -2.87 25.29 -2.26
C ASP A 367 -4.40 25.26 -2.26
N ASP A 368 -5.03 25.55 -3.40
CA ASP A 368 -6.48 25.53 -3.53
C ASP A 368 -7.03 24.11 -3.36
N ASP A 369 -6.35 23.10 -3.90
CA ASP A 369 -6.72 21.69 -3.75
C ASP A 369 -6.61 21.24 -2.29
N VAL A 370 -5.57 21.68 -1.57
CA VAL A 370 -5.42 21.37 -0.13
C VAL A 370 -6.62 21.86 0.68
N VAL A 371 -7.08 23.09 0.42
CA VAL A 371 -8.24 23.69 1.09
C VAL A 371 -9.53 22.96 0.70
N ASN A 372 -9.75 22.71 -0.59
CA ASN A 372 -10.93 22.01 -1.07
C ASN A 372 -11.05 20.62 -0.44
N ILE A 373 -9.95 19.86 -0.40
CA ILE A 373 -9.91 18.54 0.22
C ILE A 373 -10.21 18.63 1.74
N ALA A 374 -9.64 19.61 2.45
CA ALA A 374 -9.92 19.80 3.87
C ALA A 374 -11.41 20.07 4.11
N CYS A 375 -11.99 20.96 3.31
CA CYS A 375 -13.40 21.29 3.37
C CYS A 375 -14.30 20.08 3.10
N SER A 376 -14.07 19.34 2.01
CA SER A 376 -14.87 18.18 1.63
C SER A 376 -14.78 17.04 2.66
N LEU A 377 -13.59 16.78 3.20
CA LEU A 377 -13.42 15.70 4.17
C LEU A 377 -14.02 16.02 5.53
N TYR A 378 -13.85 17.25 6.01
CA TYR A 378 -14.16 17.57 7.39
C TYR A 378 -15.48 18.35 7.58
N SER A 379 -16.09 18.91 6.53
CA SER A 379 -17.31 19.71 6.65
C SER A 379 -18.42 19.30 5.66
N PRO A 380 -19.55 18.74 6.14
CA PRO A 380 -20.68 18.40 5.26
C PRO A 380 -21.44 19.63 4.73
N ILE A 381 -21.20 20.82 5.32
CA ILE A 381 -21.90 22.06 5.00
C ILE A 381 -21.21 22.83 3.85
N VAL A 382 -19.99 22.45 3.46
CA VAL A 382 -19.18 23.30 2.55
C VAL A 382 -19.58 23.17 1.09
N GLU A 383 -20.19 22.08 0.63
CA GLU A 383 -20.75 22.04 -0.73
C GLU A 383 -21.77 23.18 -0.95
N GLU A 384 -22.56 23.55 0.06
CA GLU A 384 -23.48 24.70 0.00
C GLU A 384 -22.77 26.06 0.21
N LEU A 385 -21.61 26.10 0.88
CA LEU A 385 -20.85 27.34 1.15
C LEU A 385 -19.84 27.70 0.05
N LEU A 386 -19.39 26.76 -0.78
CA LEU A 386 -18.54 27.05 -1.94
C LEU A 386 -19.26 27.95 -2.95
N ASP A 387 -20.59 27.87 -3.01
CA ASP A 387 -21.44 28.77 -3.80
C ASP A 387 -21.62 30.16 -3.14
N TYR A 388 -21.28 30.29 -1.86
CA TYR A 388 -21.38 31.52 -1.08
C TYR A 388 -20.00 31.94 -0.55
N ILE A 389 -19.07 32.25 -1.46
CA ILE A 389 -17.81 32.90 -1.11
C ILE A 389 -18.14 34.34 -0.70
N PRO A 390 -17.93 34.74 0.58
CA PRO A 390 -18.17 36.11 0.99
C PRO A 390 -17.26 37.06 0.19
N GLU A 391 -17.78 38.22 -0.23
CA GLU A 391 -16.91 39.23 -0.85
C GLU A 391 -15.77 39.59 0.12
N PRO A 392 -14.51 39.67 -0.36
CA PRO A 392 -13.38 40.01 0.48
C PRO A 392 -13.61 41.37 1.16
N LEU A 393 -13.26 41.48 2.44
CA LEU A 393 -13.44 42.74 3.16
C LEU A 393 -12.64 43.86 2.48
N PRO A 394 -13.15 45.09 2.44
CA PRO A 394 -12.44 46.22 1.84
C PRO A 394 -11.03 46.34 2.42
N GLU A 395 -10.03 46.68 1.59
CA GLU A 395 -8.62 46.83 2.01
C GLU A 395 -8.45 47.84 3.17
N THR A 396 -9.41 48.76 3.33
CA THR A 396 -9.47 49.74 4.42
C THR A 396 -9.85 49.13 5.78
N HIS A 397 -10.33 47.89 5.80
CA HIS A 397 -10.72 47.20 7.03
C HIS A 397 -9.49 46.88 7.90
N LYS A 398 -9.60 47.10 9.21
CA LYS A 398 -8.47 46.99 10.16
C LYS A 398 -7.83 45.59 10.18
N ILE A 399 -8.58 44.58 9.78
CA ILE A 399 -8.13 43.18 9.76
C ILE A 399 -6.98 42.92 8.76
N HIS A 400 -6.88 43.72 7.68
CA HIS A 400 -5.76 43.69 6.73
C HIS A 400 -4.44 44.16 7.34
N ARG A 401 -4.47 44.79 8.53
CA ARG A 401 -3.27 45.19 9.27
C ARG A 401 -2.68 44.08 10.12
N ILE A 402 -3.37 42.95 10.26
CA ILE A 402 -2.86 41.81 11.02
C ILE A 402 -1.75 41.16 10.18
N PRO A 403 -0.51 41.07 10.71
CA PRO A 403 0.60 40.44 9.99
C PRO A 403 0.36 38.95 9.73
N LEU A 404 1.01 38.40 8.70
CA LEU A 404 0.89 36.99 8.34
C LEU A 404 1.30 36.08 9.50
N GLU A 405 2.31 36.48 10.28
CA GLU A 405 2.80 35.71 11.43
C GLU A 405 1.72 35.52 12.48
N ILE A 406 0.91 36.56 12.74
CA ILE A 406 -0.21 36.47 13.68
C ILE A 406 -1.31 35.58 13.12
N TRP A 407 -1.56 35.63 11.81
CA TRP A 407 -2.49 34.70 11.16
C TRP A 407 -2.01 33.25 11.22
N ILE A 408 -0.71 33.01 11.08
CA ILE A 408 -0.12 31.68 11.24
C ILE A 408 -0.32 31.20 12.68
N GLU A 409 -0.02 32.02 13.70
CA GLU A 409 -0.28 31.66 15.09
C GLU A 409 -1.76 31.36 15.36
N ILE A 410 -2.69 32.14 14.78
CA ILE A 410 -4.12 31.86 14.85
C ILE A 410 -4.43 30.51 14.20
N ALA A 411 -3.95 30.29 12.97
CA ALA A 411 -4.19 29.07 12.21
C ALA A 411 -3.62 27.84 12.92
N LEU A 412 -2.48 27.97 13.60
CA LEU A 412 -1.88 26.89 14.37
C LEU A 412 -2.76 26.44 15.54
N HIS A 413 -3.76 27.22 15.97
CA HIS A 413 -4.71 26.84 17.02
C HIS A 413 -6.05 26.32 16.50
N LEU A 414 -6.23 26.24 15.18
CA LEU A 414 -7.49 25.83 14.55
C LEU A 414 -7.45 24.35 14.11
N PRO A 415 -8.54 23.59 14.29
CA PRO A 415 -8.67 22.27 13.69
C PRO A 415 -8.80 22.36 12.16
N PRO A 416 -8.60 21.25 11.42
CA PRO A 416 -8.69 21.22 9.96
C PRO A 416 -10.01 21.78 9.38
N THR A 417 -11.13 21.54 10.06
CA THR A 417 -12.45 22.11 9.70
C THR A 417 -12.39 23.63 9.61
N ASP A 418 -11.90 24.24 10.68
CA ASP A 418 -11.94 25.68 10.91
C ASP A 418 -10.85 26.36 10.08
N LEU A 419 -9.75 25.66 9.81
CA LEU A 419 -8.74 26.07 8.83
C LEU A 419 -9.31 26.12 7.40
N GLY A 420 -10.11 25.12 7.02
CA GLY A 420 -10.81 25.12 5.73
C GLY A 420 -11.78 26.29 5.63
N HIS A 421 -12.60 26.49 6.67
CA HIS A 421 -13.51 27.64 6.74
C HIS A 421 -12.78 28.98 6.75
N LEU A 422 -11.67 29.09 7.49
CA LEU A 422 -10.84 30.29 7.47
C LEU A 422 -10.25 30.51 6.08
N ALA A 423 -9.81 29.48 5.37
CA ALA A 423 -9.29 29.63 4.02
C ALA A 423 -10.34 30.06 2.98
N VAL A 424 -11.59 29.60 3.12
CA VAL A 424 -12.70 29.90 2.18
C VAL A 424 -13.40 31.22 2.51
N SER A 425 -13.66 31.47 3.80
CA SER A 425 -14.42 32.63 4.28
C SER A 425 -13.52 33.77 4.76
N ALA A 426 -12.20 33.66 4.60
CA ALA A 426 -11.25 34.64 5.14
C ALA A 426 -11.48 36.04 4.59
N PRO A 427 -11.38 37.06 5.45
CA PRO A 427 -11.50 38.45 5.04
C PRO A 427 -10.24 39.02 4.37
N THR A 428 -9.11 38.30 4.37
CA THR A 428 -7.79 38.81 3.92
C THR A 428 -6.94 37.74 3.22
N PRO A 429 -6.08 38.12 2.26
CA PRO A 429 -5.12 37.21 1.65
C PRO A 429 -4.15 36.56 2.66
N GLN A 430 -3.78 37.26 3.73
CA GLN A 430 -2.88 36.75 4.77
C GLN A 430 -3.49 35.59 5.56
N ALA A 431 -4.77 35.68 5.91
CA ALA A 431 -5.48 34.59 6.58
C ALA A 431 -5.59 33.33 5.70
N VAL A 432 -5.85 33.53 4.41
CA VAL A 432 -5.88 32.44 3.41
C VAL A 432 -4.51 31.75 3.33
N LEU A 433 -3.43 32.52 3.21
CA LEU A 433 -2.07 32.00 3.16
C LEU A 433 -1.68 31.24 4.43
N ALA A 434 -1.99 31.78 5.61
CA ALA A 434 -1.73 31.11 6.88
C ALA A 434 -2.45 29.76 6.97
N SER A 435 -3.73 29.72 6.61
CA SER A 435 -4.53 28.49 6.63
C SER A 435 -3.94 27.42 5.71
N ARG A 436 -3.55 27.81 4.49
CA ARG A 436 -2.90 26.92 3.51
C ARG A 436 -1.59 26.34 4.04
N GLN A 437 -0.77 27.15 4.71
CA GLN A 437 0.49 26.69 5.27
C GLN A 437 0.30 25.63 6.36
N VAL A 438 -0.70 25.81 7.24
CA VAL A 438 -0.99 24.87 8.32
C VAL A 438 -1.66 23.60 7.79
N LEU A 439 -2.59 23.72 6.82
CA LEU A 439 -3.26 22.57 6.20
C LEU A 439 -2.30 21.63 5.43
N ARG A 440 -1.08 22.08 5.09
CA ARG A 440 -0.06 21.22 4.49
C ARG A 440 0.59 20.23 5.47
N PHE A 441 0.41 20.41 6.77
CA PHE A 441 0.85 19.42 7.75
C PHE A 441 -0.10 18.21 7.75
N PRO A 442 0.41 16.99 8.01
CA PRO A 442 -0.47 15.83 8.17
C PRO A 442 -1.40 15.97 9.37
N HIS A 443 -2.65 15.52 9.23
CA HIS A 443 -3.67 15.57 10.27
C HIS A 443 -4.34 14.20 10.47
N LEU A 444 -4.44 13.77 11.73
CA LEU A 444 -5.16 12.56 12.14
C LEU A 444 -6.39 12.96 12.95
N GLY A 445 -7.57 12.89 12.34
CA GLY A 445 -8.77 13.54 12.83
C GLY A 445 -8.54 15.06 12.93
N ASP A 446 -8.80 15.62 14.11
CA ASP A 446 -8.61 17.05 14.37
C ASP A 446 -7.21 17.38 14.90
N ILE A 447 -6.29 16.40 14.89
CA ILE A 447 -4.98 16.52 15.52
C ILE A 447 -3.91 16.70 14.44
N ARG A 448 -3.21 17.83 14.49
CA ARG A 448 -2.03 18.10 13.65
C ARG A 448 -0.80 17.38 14.18
N LEU A 449 -0.03 16.79 13.27
CA LEU A 449 1.28 16.23 13.59
C LEU A 449 2.35 17.33 13.44
N ASP A 450 3.02 17.67 14.54
CA ASP A 450 3.98 18.78 14.59
C ASP A 450 5.43 18.31 14.43
N LYS A 451 5.77 17.13 14.96
CA LYS A 451 7.13 16.60 14.88
C LYS A 451 7.17 15.09 14.86
N ALA A 452 7.98 14.54 13.97
CA ALA A 452 8.33 13.14 13.92
C ALA A 452 9.36 12.80 15.02
N LEU A 453 9.11 11.76 15.82
CA LEU A 453 10.08 11.25 16.80
C LEU A 453 10.90 10.10 16.20
N PRO A 454 12.13 9.86 16.69
CA PRO A 454 12.92 8.72 16.21
C PRO A 454 12.23 7.38 16.44
N SER A 455 12.28 6.50 15.45
CA SER A 455 11.73 5.15 15.53
C SER A 455 12.36 4.35 16.68
N VAL A 456 11.51 3.64 17.44
CA VAL A 456 11.97 2.75 18.51
C VAL A 456 12.65 1.53 17.88
N LYS A 457 13.88 1.24 18.33
CA LYS A 457 14.63 0.06 17.91
C LYS A 457 14.29 -1.14 18.80
N PHE A 458 13.83 -2.20 18.17
CA PHE A 458 13.53 -3.49 18.78
C PHE A 458 14.65 -4.50 18.48
N ARG A 459 14.64 -5.63 19.18
CA ARG A 459 15.50 -6.78 18.89
C ARG A 459 14.63 -7.97 18.55
N ARG A 460 14.74 -8.49 17.31
CA ARG A 460 14.07 -9.73 16.92
C ARG A 460 15.06 -10.87 17.04
N ARG A 461 14.63 -11.96 17.65
CA ARG A 461 15.38 -13.21 17.70
C ARG A 461 14.94 -14.05 16.49
N THR A 462 15.83 -14.26 15.53
CA THR A 462 15.70 -15.32 14.52
C THR A 462 16.31 -16.62 15.06
N SER A 463 16.24 -17.70 14.28
CA SER A 463 16.73 -19.02 14.67
C SER A 463 18.18 -18.98 15.17
N ASN A 464 19.05 -18.15 14.58
CA ASN A 464 20.48 -18.07 14.96
C ASN A 464 21.00 -16.65 15.26
N ARG A 465 20.21 -15.58 15.10
CA ARG A 465 20.69 -14.19 15.28
C ARG A 465 19.72 -13.32 16.06
N THR A 466 20.25 -12.37 16.82
CA THR A 466 19.47 -11.25 17.35
C THR A 466 19.87 -10.01 16.55
N GLN A 467 18.96 -9.47 15.74
CA GLN A 467 19.23 -8.27 14.97
C GLN A 467 18.38 -7.10 15.49
N PRO A 468 18.97 -5.89 15.61
CA PRO A 468 18.20 -4.70 15.85
C PRO A 468 17.34 -4.40 14.61
N TYR A 469 16.08 -4.06 14.81
CA TYR A 469 15.18 -3.62 13.74
C TYR A 469 14.33 -2.45 14.25
N GLU A 470 13.93 -1.56 13.34
CA GLU A 470 12.99 -0.49 13.65
C GLU A 470 11.56 -1.00 13.51
N SER A 471 10.62 -0.38 14.25
CA SER A 471 9.21 -0.68 14.01
C SER A 471 8.85 -0.43 12.55
N LEU A 472 8.34 -1.44 11.86
CA LEU A 472 7.95 -1.30 10.45
C LEU A 472 6.56 -0.67 10.27
N HIS A 473 5.75 -0.66 11.32
CA HIS A 473 4.33 -0.31 11.26
C HIS A 473 3.88 0.56 12.45
N CYS A 474 4.83 1.14 13.19
CA CYS A 474 4.52 2.12 14.24
C CYS A 474 5.49 3.29 14.22
N ALA A 475 5.00 4.50 14.48
CA ALA A 475 5.81 5.68 14.72
C ALA A 475 5.25 6.49 15.91
N SER A 476 5.99 7.52 16.31
CA SER A 476 5.56 8.43 17.37
C SER A 476 5.73 9.86 16.90
N PHE A 477 4.77 10.70 17.24
CA PHE A 477 4.73 12.09 16.82
C PHE A 477 4.46 12.98 18.03
N VAL A 478 5.07 14.16 18.05
CA VAL A 478 4.56 15.26 18.88
C VAL A 478 3.37 15.85 18.15
N VAL A 479 2.30 16.11 18.88
CA VAL A 479 1.07 16.65 18.33
C VAL A 479 0.72 18.00 18.93
N ASP A 480 -0.04 18.77 18.15
CA ASP A 480 -0.52 20.07 18.55
C ASP A 480 -1.49 19.96 19.73
N SER A 481 -0.93 20.18 20.91
CA SER A 481 -1.63 20.14 22.19
C SER A 481 -0.90 21.06 23.16
N PRO A 482 -1.61 21.67 24.13
CA PRO A 482 -1.00 22.62 25.08
C PRO A 482 0.21 22.06 25.86
N GLU A 483 0.29 20.73 25.99
CA GLU A 483 1.34 20.03 26.74
C GLU A 483 2.39 19.34 25.84
N GLY A 484 2.28 19.45 24.51
CA GLY A 484 3.17 18.75 23.58
C GLY A 484 3.10 17.24 23.71
N GLU A 485 1.89 16.69 23.73
CA GLU A 485 1.63 15.26 23.90
C GLU A 485 2.32 14.43 22.81
N ILE A 486 2.72 13.22 23.20
CA ILE A 486 3.25 12.23 22.26
C ILE A 486 2.11 11.31 21.84
N MET A 487 1.83 11.31 20.54
CA MET A 487 0.93 10.35 19.89
C MET A 487 1.73 9.17 19.35
N LYS A 488 1.30 7.95 19.68
CA LYS A 488 1.76 6.74 19.00
C LYS A 488 0.76 6.35 17.94
N VAL A 489 1.27 6.09 16.74
CA VAL A 489 0.48 5.65 15.59
C VAL A 489 0.96 4.26 15.21
N GLY A 490 0.05 3.29 15.13
CA GLY A 490 0.35 1.90 14.83
C GLY A 490 -0.92 1.04 14.85
N PRO A 491 -0.80 -0.28 14.66
CA PRO A 491 -1.96 -1.17 14.58
C PRO A 491 -2.72 -1.22 15.91
N VAL A 492 -4.05 -1.31 15.83
CA VAL A 492 -4.91 -1.53 17.00
C VAL A 492 -4.46 -2.76 17.82
N GLN A 493 -4.22 -2.55 19.12
CA GLN A 493 -3.86 -3.61 20.07
C GLN A 493 -4.95 -3.72 21.15
N GLY A 494 -5.88 -4.69 21.02
CA GLY A 494 -6.80 -5.01 22.12
C GLY A 494 -8.04 -5.80 21.74
N ALA A 495 -8.77 -6.26 22.77
CA ALA A 495 -9.86 -7.24 22.76
C ALA A 495 -11.03 -7.04 21.76
N ALA A 496 -11.10 -5.92 21.04
CA ALA A 496 -12.00 -5.76 19.90
C ALA A 496 -11.67 -6.75 18.76
N ALA A 497 -10.39 -7.11 18.59
CA ALA A 497 -9.96 -8.13 17.63
C ALA A 497 -10.49 -9.55 17.94
N LYS A 498 -10.96 -9.80 19.17
CA LYS A 498 -11.63 -11.07 19.53
C LYS A 498 -13.13 -11.10 19.19
N LYS A 499 -13.75 -9.94 18.94
CA LYS A 499 -15.16 -9.86 18.49
C LYS A 499 -15.30 -9.72 16.98
N SER A 500 -14.22 -9.41 16.25
CA SER A 500 -14.20 -9.38 14.79
C SER A 500 -13.73 -10.70 14.16
N ALA A 501 -13.73 -11.80 14.92
CA ALA A 501 -13.43 -13.14 14.40
C ALA A 501 -14.60 -13.75 13.59
N ASP A 502 -15.71 -13.03 13.46
CA ASP A 502 -16.70 -13.26 12.41
C ASP A 502 -16.21 -12.60 11.12
N SER A 503 -15.67 -13.42 10.21
CA SER A 503 -15.54 -13.22 8.75
C SER A 503 -15.00 -11.91 8.14
N ARG A 504 -14.52 -10.93 8.90
CA ARG A 504 -14.10 -9.64 8.34
C ARG A 504 -12.61 -9.54 8.07
N VAL A 505 -12.29 -8.96 6.91
CA VAL A 505 -10.94 -8.60 6.49
C VAL A 505 -10.32 -7.77 7.62
N GLY A 506 -9.09 -8.07 8.02
CA GLY A 506 -8.34 -7.26 8.98
C GLY A 506 -8.06 -5.87 8.39
N LEU A 507 -9.05 -4.97 8.51
CA LEU A 507 -8.91 -3.54 8.37
C LEU A 507 -7.81 -3.07 9.33
N ALA A 508 -6.77 -2.43 8.81
CA ALA A 508 -5.80 -1.74 9.65
C ALA A 508 -6.48 -0.50 10.27
N GLU A 509 -7.15 -0.69 11.40
CA GLU A 509 -7.45 0.41 12.31
C GLU A 509 -6.12 0.88 12.93
N LEU A 510 -5.89 2.20 12.98
CA LEU A 510 -4.78 2.77 13.74
C LEU A 510 -5.29 3.11 15.14
N ASP A 511 -4.59 2.62 16.16
CA ASP A 511 -4.85 3.03 17.54
C ASP A 511 -4.18 4.38 17.78
N VAL A 512 -4.92 5.34 18.35
CA VAL A 512 -4.37 6.62 18.79
C VAL A 512 -4.31 6.62 20.31
N LEU A 513 -3.12 6.41 20.85
CA LEU A 513 -2.86 6.52 22.29
C LEU A 513 -2.14 7.83 22.58
N THR A 514 -2.83 8.78 23.20
CA THR A 514 -2.21 9.93 23.87
C THR A 514 -1.86 9.55 25.31
N HIS A 515 -0.71 10.01 25.82
CA HIS A 515 -0.31 9.79 27.21
C HIS A 515 -0.08 11.14 27.89
N SER A 516 -1.06 11.63 28.65
CA SER A 516 -0.85 12.76 29.56
C SER A 516 -0.30 12.25 30.90
N ARG A 517 0.73 12.94 31.44
CA ARG A 517 1.29 12.68 32.78
C ARG A 517 0.56 13.56 33.80
N ALA A 518 -0.56 13.09 34.35
CA ALA A 518 -1.20 13.72 35.50
C ALA A 518 -1.43 12.72 36.67
N PRO A 519 -1.33 13.15 37.93
CA PRO A 519 -1.18 12.25 39.08
C PRO A 519 -2.51 11.56 39.47
N LYS A 520 -2.38 10.30 39.89
CA LYS A 520 -3.47 9.41 40.32
C LYS A 520 -4.37 10.03 41.40
N LYS A 521 -5.56 10.48 41.02
CA LYS A 521 -6.74 10.51 41.90
C LYS A 521 -8.00 10.08 41.12
N LYS A 522 -8.58 8.94 41.51
CA LYS A 522 -10.00 8.61 41.25
C LYS A 522 -10.85 9.45 42.23
N PRO A 523 -12.16 9.74 41.99
CA PRO A 523 -13.11 9.01 41.13
C PRO A 523 -14.12 9.86 40.32
N TYR A 524 -14.65 9.31 39.22
CA TYR A 524 -16.07 9.11 38.86
C TYR A 524 -16.19 8.83 37.36
N SER A 525 -16.99 7.82 37.02
CA SER A 525 -17.05 7.21 35.70
C SER A 525 -17.67 8.14 34.63
N ARG A 526 -16.83 8.67 33.75
CA ARG A 526 -17.15 8.80 32.32
C ARG A 526 -16.27 7.78 31.59
N ARG A 527 -16.90 6.85 30.87
CA ARG A 527 -16.20 5.89 30.00
C ARG A 527 -15.42 6.70 28.95
N ALA A 528 -14.11 6.74 29.08
CA ALA A 528 -13.23 7.12 27.99
C ALA A 528 -13.22 5.97 26.98
N TYR A 529 -13.75 6.22 25.79
CA TYR A 529 -13.61 5.30 24.66
C TYR A 529 -12.20 5.52 24.08
N PRO A 530 -11.43 4.45 23.77
CA PRO A 530 -10.20 4.59 23.01
C PRO A 530 -10.52 5.16 21.62
N TYR A 531 -9.78 6.19 21.22
CA TYR A 531 -9.92 6.85 19.92
C TYR A 531 -9.15 6.03 18.88
N GLY A 532 -9.85 5.31 18.02
CA GLY A 532 -9.28 4.77 16.79
C GLY A 532 -9.39 5.80 15.67
N VAL A 533 -8.32 6.00 14.89
CA VAL A 533 -8.37 6.75 13.63
C VAL A 533 -8.21 5.72 12.51
N VAL A 534 -9.19 5.62 11.63
CA VAL A 534 -9.21 4.58 10.59
C VAL A 534 -8.57 5.14 9.31
N ALA A 535 -7.26 5.33 9.28
CA ALA A 535 -6.59 5.80 8.05
C ALA A 535 -6.41 4.69 6.99
N GLY A 536 -6.70 3.42 7.33
CA GLY A 536 -6.71 2.30 6.39
C GLY A 536 -8.06 2.03 5.71
N SER A 537 -9.02 2.93 5.84
CA SER A 537 -10.43 2.64 5.55
C SER A 537 -10.79 2.50 4.08
N THR A 538 -10.11 3.17 3.15
CA THR A 538 -10.46 3.07 1.72
C THR A 538 -10.22 1.65 1.22
N VAL A 539 -9.04 1.09 1.54
CA VAL A 539 -8.66 -0.27 1.13
C VAL A 539 -9.49 -1.33 1.85
N GLY A 540 -9.71 -1.21 3.16
CA GLY A 540 -10.42 -2.26 3.88
C GLY A 540 -11.95 -2.19 3.80
N ALA A 541 -12.56 -1.01 3.66
CA ALA A 541 -14.01 -0.89 3.45
C ALA A 541 -14.41 -1.26 2.02
N TYR A 542 -13.52 -1.05 1.05
CA TYR A 542 -13.65 -1.56 -0.32
C TYR A 542 -13.52 -3.10 -0.38
N MET A 543 -12.53 -3.66 0.33
CA MET A 543 -12.34 -5.11 0.46
C MET A 543 -13.50 -5.81 1.19
N GLU A 544 -14.12 -5.14 2.16
CA GLU A 544 -15.34 -5.61 2.84
C GLU A 544 -16.57 -5.56 1.90
N ARG A 545 -16.64 -4.58 0.99
CA ARG A 545 -17.71 -4.45 -0.02
C ARG A 545 -17.63 -5.50 -1.13
N LEU A 546 -16.45 -5.76 -1.67
CA LEU A 546 -16.24 -6.84 -2.67
C LEU A 546 -16.65 -8.22 -2.12
N ARG A 547 -16.46 -8.44 -0.82
CA ARG A 547 -16.93 -9.65 -0.14
C ARG A 547 -18.44 -9.71 0.04
N GLN A 548 -19.10 -8.56 0.24
CA GLN A 548 -20.55 -8.47 0.37
C GLN A 548 -21.25 -8.61 -0.99
N ASP A 549 -20.63 -8.15 -2.08
CA ASP A 549 -21.15 -8.32 -3.43
C ASP A 549 -20.98 -9.78 -3.92
N ASP A 550 -19.85 -10.44 -3.59
CA ASP A 550 -19.68 -11.89 -3.82
C ASP A 550 -20.66 -12.73 -2.99
N ALA A 551 -21.01 -12.30 -1.77
CA ALA A 551 -21.99 -12.99 -0.93
C ALA A 551 -23.45 -12.75 -1.37
N ARG A 552 -23.75 -11.60 -1.99
CA ARG A 552 -25.10 -11.32 -2.54
C ARG A 552 -25.31 -11.94 -3.91
N GLY A 553 -24.25 -12.20 -4.67
CA GLY A 553 -24.32 -12.91 -5.95
C GLY A 553 -24.71 -14.39 -5.83
N GLU A 554 -24.66 -14.98 -4.63
CA GLU A 554 -25.12 -16.36 -4.36
C GLU A 554 -26.59 -16.43 -3.87
N ASP A 555 -27.20 -15.30 -3.48
CA ASP A 555 -28.58 -15.25 -2.98
C ASP A 555 -29.61 -14.75 -4.03
N GLU A 556 -29.18 -14.19 -5.17
CA GLU A 556 -30.09 -13.68 -6.23
C GLU A 556 -30.39 -14.67 -7.36
N GLU A 557 -29.97 -15.94 -7.26
CA GLU A 557 -30.35 -17.01 -8.21
C GLU A 557 -31.35 -18.03 -7.64
N SER A 558 -32.07 -17.66 -6.56
CA SER A 558 -33.26 -18.38 -6.10
C SER A 558 -34.41 -17.43 -5.76
N ASP A 559 -35.11 -16.97 -6.78
CA ASP A 559 -36.58 -16.82 -6.77
C ASP A 559 -37.14 -16.82 -8.21
#